data_AF-A0A357CV31-F1
#
_entry.id   AF-A0A357CV31-F1
#
_cell.length_a   1.000
_cell.length_b   1.000
_cell.length_c   1.000
_cell.angle_alpha   90.00
_cell.angle_beta   90.00
_cell.angle_gamma   90.00
#
_symmetry.space_group_name_H-M   'P 1'
#
loop_
_entity.id
_entity.type
_entity.pdbx_description
1 polymer ?
#
loop_
_entity_poly.entity_id
_entity_poly.type
_entity_poly.pdbx_seq_one_letter_code
_entity_poly.pdbx_strand_id
1 'polypeptide(L)'
;MRKFLSIFVASLIILIILTIPVSSIEAPTQKEEVVYGLLTSDGMVQSIYVVNSFKSGMITDYGDYNEVSNMTSSEKLNISGDRITVNTADDKFYYQGTLQSKALPWNIDIRYELDSKEISAPELAGKAGALKIEISVTQNKAVNPVFYENYMLQISLTLNTDKCTDIISPNATIASAGKNKVIAHSVLPGKDANISVSADVEDFAMSSIEIAAIPLA
;
A
#
# COMPACT_ATOMS: atom_id res chain seq x y z
N MET A 1 26.94 8.89 88.16
CA MET A 1 27.68 9.51 87.03
C MET A 1 27.92 8.43 85.97
N ARG A 2 27.15 8.40 84.87
CA ARG A 2 27.60 8.57 83.45
C ARG A 2 29.02 8.01 83.19
N LYS A 3 29.26 7.14 82.21
CA LYS A 3 29.30 7.40 80.75
C LYS A 3 29.28 6.04 79.98
N PHE A 4 28.27 5.81 79.12
CA PHE A 4 28.24 5.92 77.64
C PHE A 4 28.68 4.67 76.87
N LEU A 5 27.71 4.17 76.11
CA LEU A 5 27.62 2.95 75.33
C LEU A 5 28.17 3.16 73.91
N SER A 6 28.88 2.17 73.38
CA SER A 6 29.39 2.05 72.02
C SER A 6 28.35 2.35 70.93
N ILE A 7 28.71 3.21 69.96
CA ILE A 7 28.19 3.13 68.58
C ILE A 7 29.27 3.68 67.63
N PHE A 8 29.86 2.83 66.80
CA PHE A 8 30.55 3.24 65.57
C PHE A 8 29.96 2.41 64.43
N VAL A 9 28.93 2.94 63.79
CA VAL A 9 28.35 2.36 62.57
C VAL A 9 28.99 3.10 61.40
N ALA A 10 29.94 2.46 60.72
CA ALA A 10 30.48 2.94 59.46
C ALA A 10 29.41 2.76 58.37
N SER A 11 28.85 3.87 57.89
CA SER A 11 27.91 3.86 56.76
C SER A 11 28.72 3.92 55.46
N LEU A 12 28.78 2.79 54.75
CA LEU A 12 29.35 2.67 53.41
C LEU A 12 28.27 3.03 52.39
N ILE A 13 28.37 4.19 51.75
CA ILE A 13 27.49 4.60 50.65
C ILE A 13 28.04 3.97 49.36
N ILE A 14 27.38 2.91 48.87
CA ILE A 14 27.65 2.33 47.55
C ILE A 14 26.73 3.03 46.54
N LEU A 15 27.31 3.86 45.67
CA LEU A 15 26.62 4.47 44.54
C LEU A 15 26.55 3.45 43.40
N ILE A 16 25.41 2.78 43.26
CA ILE A 16 25.16 1.83 42.16
C ILE A 16 24.70 2.65 40.95
N ILE A 17 25.61 2.87 40.00
CA ILE A 17 25.30 3.48 38.71
C ILE A 17 24.67 2.38 37.84
N LEU A 18 23.33 2.34 37.78
CA LEU A 18 22.61 1.49 36.83
C LEU A 18 22.83 2.05 35.43
N THR A 19 23.76 1.46 34.68
CA THR A 19 23.89 1.70 33.25
C THR A 19 22.73 0.96 32.56
N ILE A 20 21.66 1.70 32.30
CA ILE A 20 20.63 1.22 31.37
C ILE A 20 21.29 1.06 29.99
N PRO A 21 21.29 -0.14 29.38
CA PRO A 21 21.75 -0.28 28.01
C PRO A 21 20.82 0.54 27.13
N VAL A 22 21.36 1.62 26.55
CA VAL A 22 20.69 2.35 25.48
C VAL A 22 20.90 1.53 24.22
N SER A 23 19.89 0.73 23.84
CA SER A 23 19.87 0.12 22.51
C SER A 23 19.63 1.22 21.48
N SER A 24 20.68 1.69 20.82
CA SER A 24 20.54 2.54 19.64
C SER A 24 19.95 1.71 18.50
N ILE A 25 18.75 2.07 18.04
CA ILE A 25 18.22 1.54 16.78
C ILE A 25 19.16 2.03 15.68
N GLU A 26 19.78 1.09 14.96
CA GLU A 26 20.65 1.40 13.83
C GLU A 26 19.83 2.11 12.76
N ALA A 27 20.32 3.24 12.25
CA ALA A 27 19.60 4.02 11.25
C ALA A 27 19.38 3.18 9.99
N PRO A 28 18.17 3.19 9.40
CA PRO A 28 17.92 2.44 8.17
C PRO A 28 18.77 2.98 7.02
N THR A 29 19.25 2.07 6.18
CA THR A 29 19.91 2.41 4.91
C THR A 29 18.92 3.16 4.02
N GLN A 30 19.39 4.19 3.32
CA GLN A 30 18.56 4.94 2.37
C GLN A 30 18.01 4.00 1.30
N LYS A 31 16.70 4.12 1.01
CA LYS A 31 15.99 3.25 0.06
C LYS A 31 15.05 4.01 -0.85
N GLU A 32 14.74 3.40 -1.99
CA GLU A 32 13.54 3.70 -2.77
C GLU A 32 12.50 2.61 -2.48
N GLU A 33 11.25 3.00 -2.24
CA GLU A 33 10.18 2.09 -1.82
C GLU A 33 8.95 2.27 -2.72
N VAL A 34 8.35 1.16 -3.14
CA VAL A 34 7.08 1.14 -3.87
C VAL A 34 6.13 0.16 -3.19
N VAL A 35 4.91 0.62 -2.91
CA VAL A 35 3.86 -0.18 -2.26
C VAL A 35 2.81 -0.57 -3.29
N TYR A 36 2.51 -1.87 -3.35
CA TYR A 36 1.50 -2.44 -4.24
C TYR A 36 0.38 -3.06 -3.43
N GLY A 37 -0.86 -2.65 -3.71
CA GLY A 37 -2.07 -3.26 -3.17
C GLY A 37 -2.78 -4.08 -4.24
N LEU A 38 -3.06 -5.35 -3.96
CA LEU A 38 -3.91 -6.20 -4.79
C LEU A 38 -5.30 -6.24 -4.18
N LEU A 39 -6.30 -5.82 -4.96
CA LEU A 39 -7.69 -5.75 -4.54
C LEU A 39 -8.53 -6.77 -5.31
N THR A 40 -9.62 -7.24 -4.71
CA THR A 40 -10.70 -7.95 -5.41
C THR A 40 -11.47 -6.99 -6.32
N SER A 41 -12.31 -7.54 -7.19
CA SER A 41 -13.12 -6.77 -8.14
C SER A 41 -14.14 -5.82 -7.50
N ASP A 42 -14.45 -6.00 -6.22
CA ASP A 42 -15.31 -5.15 -5.40
C ASP A 42 -14.52 -4.16 -4.52
N GLY A 43 -13.19 -4.15 -4.59
CA GLY A 43 -12.32 -3.20 -3.90
C GLY A 43 -11.75 -3.67 -2.55
N MET A 44 -12.05 -4.89 -2.09
CA MET A 44 -11.43 -5.41 -0.85
C MET A 44 -9.94 -5.72 -1.02
N VAL A 45 -9.13 -5.34 -0.04
CA VAL A 45 -7.67 -5.57 -0.06
C VAL A 45 -7.35 -7.06 0.18
N GLN A 46 -6.76 -7.72 -0.81
CA GLN A 46 -6.31 -9.11 -0.72
C GLN A 46 -4.91 -9.20 -0.11
N SER A 47 -3.98 -8.40 -0.60
CA SER A 47 -2.60 -8.37 -0.11
C SER A 47 -1.96 -7.01 -0.40
N ILE A 48 -0.96 -6.68 0.40
CA ILE A 48 -0.11 -5.52 0.17
C ILE A 48 1.34 -6.02 0.23
N TYR A 49 2.13 -5.67 -0.76
CA TYR A 49 3.56 -5.96 -0.77
C TYR A 49 4.35 -4.70 -1.09
N VAL A 50 5.55 -4.64 -0.54
CA VAL A 50 6.45 -3.50 -0.64
C VAL A 50 7.71 -3.98 -1.35
N VAL A 51 8.07 -3.31 -2.43
CA VAL A 51 9.35 -3.51 -3.11
C VAL A 51 10.30 -2.44 -2.62
N ASN A 52 11.35 -2.87 -1.95
CA ASN A 52 12.41 -2.02 -1.46
C ASN A 52 13.62 -2.14 -2.37
N SER A 53 14.28 -1.02 -2.68
CA SER A 53 15.52 -1.01 -3.43
C SER A 53 16.62 -0.18 -2.77
N PHE A 54 17.84 -0.72 -2.84
CA PHE A 54 19.03 -0.19 -2.19
C PHE A 54 20.22 -0.21 -3.15
N LYS A 55 21.23 0.61 -2.86
CA LYS A 55 22.56 0.46 -3.46
C LYS A 55 23.32 -0.69 -2.80
N SER A 56 24.38 -1.16 -3.46
CA SER A 56 25.33 -2.15 -2.93
C SER A 56 25.83 -1.83 -1.51
N GLY A 57 26.18 -2.86 -0.75
CA GLY A 57 26.83 -2.75 0.55
C GLY A 57 26.07 -3.44 1.67
N MET A 58 26.35 -3.02 2.91
CA MET A 58 25.65 -3.49 4.10
C MET A 58 24.36 -2.71 4.28
N ILE A 59 23.23 -3.40 4.13
CA ILE A 59 21.89 -2.85 4.21
C ILE A 59 21.26 -3.25 5.53
N THR A 60 20.65 -2.27 6.20
CA THR A 60 19.76 -2.44 7.35
C THR A 60 18.44 -1.75 7.04
N ASP A 61 17.34 -2.49 7.07
CA ASP A 61 15.99 -1.98 6.84
C ASP A 61 15.02 -2.51 7.91
N TYR A 62 13.85 -1.90 8.00
CA TYR A 62 12.80 -2.28 8.94
C TYR A 62 11.45 -2.38 8.23
N GLY A 63 10.70 -3.45 8.53
CA GLY A 63 9.36 -3.63 8.02
C GLY A 63 8.64 -4.81 8.67
N ASP A 64 7.34 -4.62 8.89
CA ASP A 64 6.46 -5.65 9.47
C ASP A 64 5.89 -6.54 8.36
N TYR A 65 6.67 -7.57 8.02
CA TYR A 65 6.38 -8.49 6.92
C TYR A 65 6.14 -9.92 7.42
N ASN A 66 5.13 -10.58 6.85
CA ASN A 66 4.90 -12.01 7.05
C ASN A 66 5.81 -12.87 6.16
N GLU A 67 6.20 -12.33 4.99
CA GLU A 67 7.05 -13.00 4.02
C GLU A 67 8.01 -11.98 3.42
N VAL A 68 9.27 -12.37 3.25
CA VAL A 68 10.29 -11.54 2.63
C VAL A 68 11.03 -12.38 1.60
N SER A 69 11.16 -11.86 0.38
CA SER A 69 11.78 -12.55 -0.74
C SER A 69 12.82 -11.67 -1.42
N ASN A 70 14.02 -12.22 -1.63
CA ASN A 70 15.07 -11.58 -2.42
C ASN A 70 14.70 -11.68 -3.90
N MET A 71 14.70 -10.55 -4.61
CA MET A 71 14.31 -10.46 -6.02
C MET A 71 15.50 -10.28 -6.97
N THR A 72 16.73 -10.23 -6.44
CA THR A 72 17.94 -9.89 -7.20
C THR A 72 18.89 -11.07 -7.30
N SER A 73 19.15 -11.72 -6.17
CA SER A 73 20.27 -12.65 -6.01
C SER A 73 19.90 -13.82 -5.11
N SER A 74 20.87 -14.71 -4.85
CA SER A 74 20.71 -15.85 -3.93
C SER A 74 21.16 -15.54 -2.49
N GLU A 75 21.57 -14.31 -2.20
CA GLU A 75 22.03 -13.92 -0.86
C GLU A 75 20.88 -14.03 0.14
N LYS A 76 21.17 -14.56 1.33
CA LYS A 76 20.16 -14.75 2.37
C LYS A 76 19.91 -13.44 3.12
N LEU A 77 18.63 -13.06 3.19
CA LEU A 77 18.16 -11.98 4.07
C LEU A 77 18.17 -12.47 5.53
N ASN A 78 18.77 -11.69 6.43
CA ASN A 78 18.74 -11.97 7.86
C ASN A 78 17.59 -11.18 8.49
N ILE A 79 16.63 -11.86 9.09
CA ILE A 79 15.42 -11.26 9.65
C ILE A 79 15.41 -11.52 11.17
N SER A 80 15.23 -10.47 11.96
CA SER A 80 15.17 -10.53 13.42
C SER A 80 14.16 -9.51 13.94
N GLY A 81 12.93 -9.97 14.18
CA GLY A 81 11.80 -9.07 14.45
C GLY A 81 11.41 -8.33 13.17
N ASP A 82 11.27 -7.01 13.26
CA ASP A 82 11.04 -6.12 12.12
C ASP A 82 12.33 -5.74 11.36
N ARG A 83 13.52 -6.09 11.88
CA ARG A 83 14.81 -5.76 11.26
C ARG A 83 15.21 -6.76 10.20
N ILE A 84 15.55 -6.26 9.01
CA ILE A 84 16.10 -7.01 7.87
C ILE A 84 17.51 -6.52 7.57
N THR A 85 18.49 -7.43 7.45
CA THR A 85 19.84 -7.08 7.01
C THR A 85 20.36 -7.99 5.91
N VAL A 86 21.13 -7.41 5.01
CA VAL A 86 21.80 -8.11 3.90
C VAL A 86 23.08 -7.38 3.53
N ASN A 87 24.09 -8.14 3.12
CA ASN A 87 25.28 -7.57 2.49
C ASN A 87 25.31 -8.06 1.05
N THR A 88 25.28 -7.11 0.11
CA THR A 88 25.20 -7.41 -1.32
C THR A 88 26.27 -6.66 -2.09
N ALA A 89 26.82 -7.31 -3.10
CA ALA A 89 27.75 -6.70 -4.05
C ALA A 89 27.05 -6.15 -5.30
N ASP A 90 25.74 -6.40 -5.45
CA ASP A 90 24.97 -5.91 -6.59
C ASP A 90 24.78 -4.40 -6.52
N ASP A 91 25.01 -3.72 -7.64
CA ASP A 91 24.89 -2.26 -7.74
C ASP A 91 23.51 -1.75 -7.30
N LYS A 92 22.46 -2.54 -7.57
CA LYS A 92 21.09 -2.30 -7.09
C LYS A 92 20.47 -3.60 -6.60
N PHE A 93 20.11 -3.61 -5.32
CA PHE A 93 19.51 -4.75 -4.64
C PHE A 93 18.04 -4.50 -4.35
N TYR A 94 17.21 -5.47 -4.69
CA TYR A 94 15.76 -5.48 -4.49
C TYR A 94 15.32 -6.65 -3.62
N TYR A 95 14.42 -6.36 -2.70
CA TYR A 95 13.65 -7.39 -2.01
C TYR A 95 12.18 -6.97 -1.90
N GLN A 96 11.30 -7.96 -1.87
CA GLN A 96 9.88 -7.79 -1.62
C GLN A 96 9.54 -8.22 -0.19
N GLY A 97 8.76 -7.40 0.53
CA GLY A 97 8.14 -7.77 1.79
C GLY A 97 6.61 -7.76 1.66
N THR A 98 5.93 -8.85 2.01
CA THR A 98 4.46 -8.91 2.08
C THR A 98 4.02 -8.45 3.47
N LEU A 99 3.27 -7.36 3.54
CA LEU A 99 2.85 -6.75 4.81
C LEU A 99 1.95 -7.69 5.62
N GLN A 100 2.12 -7.66 6.94
CA GLN A 100 1.19 -8.33 7.85
C GLN A 100 -0.18 -7.64 7.87
N SER A 101 -0.20 -6.31 7.85
CA SER A 101 -1.43 -5.51 7.76
C SER A 101 -1.92 -5.37 6.32
N LYS A 102 -3.24 -5.39 6.14
CA LYS A 102 -3.93 -5.20 4.85
C LYS A 102 -4.70 -3.89 4.79
N ALA A 103 -4.17 -2.84 5.41
CA ALA A 103 -4.83 -1.54 5.46
C ALA A 103 -4.16 -0.53 4.52
N LEU A 104 -4.90 -0.06 3.52
CA LEU A 104 -4.50 1.06 2.66
C LEU A 104 -5.02 2.40 3.22
N PRO A 105 -4.43 3.55 2.84
CA PRO A 105 -4.91 4.88 3.23
C PRO A 105 -6.31 5.24 2.72
N TRP A 106 -6.80 4.50 1.73
CA TRP A 106 -8.13 4.66 1.13
C TRP A 106 -8.93 3.35 1.26
N ASN A 107 -10.23 3.47 1.52
CA ASN A 107 -11.18 2.40 1.28
C ASN A 107 -11.68 2.53 -0.16
N ILE A 108 -11.71 1.40 -0.87
CA ILE A 108 -12.19 1.30 -2.25
C ILE A 108 -13.40 0.36 -2.24
N ASP A 109 -14.52 0.81 -2.81
CA ASP A 109 -15.73 0.01 -3.02
C ASP A 109 -16.10 0.10 -4.49
N ILE A 110 -16.27 -1.05 -5.16
CA ILE A 110 -16.59 -1.11 -6.59
C ILE A 110 -17.85 -1.95 -6.77
N ARG A 111 -18.84 -1.37 -7.44
CA ARG A 111 -20.12 -2.01 -7.73
C ARG A 111 -20.43 -2.01 -9.20
N TYR A 112 -21.18 -3.02 -9.62
CA TYR A 112 -21.55 -3.22 -11.02
C TYR A 112 -23.05 -3.42 -11.10
N GLU A 113 -23.66 -2.76 -12.07
CA GLU A 113 -25.05 -2.98 -12.46
C GLU A 113 -25.11 -3.31 -13.96
N LEU A 114 -25.88 -4.33 -14.31
CA LEU A 114 -26.23 -4.65 -15.69
C LEU A 114 -27.74 -4.51 -15.85
N ASP A 115 -28.20 -3.68 -16.78
CA ASP A 115 -29.61 -3.36 -16.99
C ASP A 115 -30.30 -2.89 -15.68
N SER A 116 -29.62 -2.01 -14.94
CA SER A 116 -30.05 -1.45 -13.65
C SER A 116 -30.26 -2.47 -12.54
N LYS A 117 -29.63 -3.66 -12.64
CA LYS A 117 -29.62 -4.69 -11.60
C LYS A 117 -28.19 -4.96 -11.17
N GLU A 118 -27.97 -4.98 -9.86
CA GLU A 118 -26.69 -5.33 -9.27
C GLU A 118 -26.24 -6.72 -9.72
N ILE A 119 -24.97 -6.84 -10.08
CA ILE A 119 -24.35 -8.08 -10.57
C ILE A 119 -22.93 -8.19 -10.03
N SER A 120 -22.45 -9.41 -9.77
CA SER A 120 -21.05 -9.61 -9.40
C SER A 120 -20.13 -9.54 -10.61
N ALA A 121 -18.89 -9.10 -10.43
CA ALA A 121 -17.92 -9.03 -11.53
C ALA A 121 -17.69 -10.38 -12.26
N PRO A 122 -17.63 -11.54 -11.57
CA PRO A 122 -17.51 -12.84 -12.25
C PRO A 122 -18.73 -13.19 -13.11
N GLU A 123 -19.95 -12.78 -12.70
CA GLU A 123 -21.18 -13.04 -13.46
C GLU A 123 -21.37 -12.08 -14.64
N LEU A 124 -20.74 -10.90 -14.58
CA LEU A 124 -20.76 -9.89 -15.64
C LEU A 124 -19.93 -10.32 -16.86
N ALA A 125 -18.91 -11.16 -16.69
CA ALA A 125 -18.04 -11.61 -17.77
C ALA A 125 -18.84 -12.27 -18.92
N GLY A 126 -18.62 -11.81 -20.15
CA GLY A 126 -19.29 -12.31 -21.36
C GLY A 126 -20.76 -11.88 -21.50
N LYS A 127 -21.29 -11.04 -20.59
CA LYS A 127 -22.67 -10.53 -20.70
C LYS A 127 -22.77 -9.37 -21.68
N ALA A 128 -24.00 -9.07 -22.06
CA ALA A 128 -24.37 -7.93 -22.87
C ALA A 128 -25.51 -7.15 -22.20
N GLY A 129 -25.58 -5.83 -22.40
CA GLY A 129 -26.59 -4.95 -21.82
C GLY A 129 -26.03 -3.58 -21.45
N ALA A 130 -26.81 -2.79 -20.71
CA ALA A 130 -26.39 -1.48 -20.22
C ALA A 130 -25.59 -1.65 -18.91
N LEU A 131 -24.27 -1.51 -19.00
CA LEU A 131 -23.37 -1.62 -17.86
C LEU A 131 -23.18 -0.26 -17.17
N LYS A 132 -23.20 -0.29 -15.84
CA LYS A 132 -22.73 0.79 -14.98
C LYS A 132 -21.75 0.24 -13.96
N ILE A 133 -20.60 0.91 -13.83
CA ILE A 133 -19.58 0.66 -12.81
C ILE A 133 -19.55 1.89 -11.90
N GLU A 134 -19.67 1.67 -10.60
CA GLU A 134 -19.53 2.71 -9.58
C GLU A 134 -18.31 2.41 -8.71
N ILE A 135 -17.46 3.41 -8.53
CA ILE A 135 -16.25 3.31 -7.69
C ILE A 135 -16.34 4.39 -6.63
N SER A 136 -16.39 3.98 -5.37
CA SER A 136 -16.28 4.87 -4.22
C SER A 136 -14.89 4.80 -3.62
N VAL A 137 -14.32 5.96 -3.36
CA VAL A 137 -13.03 6.11 -2.69
C VAL A 137 -13.22 7.01 -1.49
N THR A 138 -12.88 6.49 -0.29
CA THR A 138 -13.00 7.24 0.95
C THR A 138 -11.77 7.12 1.82
N GLN A 139 -11.56 8.04 2.75
CA GLN A 139 -10.50 7.94 3.75
C GLN A 139 -10.62 6.67 4.62
N ASN A 140 -9.54 5.91 4.74
CA ASN A 140 -9.43 4.90 5.79
C ASN A 140 -8.95 5.54 7.09
N LYS A 141 -9.88 5.71 8.04
CA LYS A 141 -9.61 6.34 9.35
C LYS A 141 -8.82 5.47 10.33
N ALA A 142 -8.60 4.20 10.02
CA ALA A 142 -7.83 3.29 10.85
C ALA A 142 -6.30 3.41 10.64
N VAL A 143 -5.87 4.15 9.62
CA VAL A 143 -4.45 4.34 9.30
C VAL A 143 -4.08 5.82 9.32
N ASN A 144 -2.78 6.10 9.38
CA ASN A 144 -2.26 7.46 9.36
C ASN A 144 -2.72 8.17 8.07
N PRO A 145 -3.35 9.36 8.16
CA PRO A 145 -3.92 10.05 7.01
C PRO A 145 -2.88 10.72 6.10
N VAL A 146 -1.58 10.71 6.43
CA VAL A 146 -0.53 11.39 5.65
C VAL A 146 -0.62 11.09 4.16
N PHE A 147 -0.83 9.84 3.75
CA PHE A 147 -0.98 9.51 2.33
C PHE A 147 -2.28 10.04 1.75
N TYR A 148 -3.41 9.85 2.46
CA TYR A 148 -4.71 10.38 2.03
C TYR A 148 -4.69 11.91 1.84
N GLU A 149 -4.01 12.64 2.74
CA GLU A 149 -3.96 14.10 2.75
C GLU A 149 -2.98 14.70 1.74
N ASN A 150 -1.95 13.95 1.32
CA ASN A 150 -0.85 14.50 0.51
C ASN A 150 -0.69 13.81 -0.86
N TYR A 151 -1.42 12.73 -1.14
CA TYR A 151 -1.33 12.01 -2.40
C TYR A 151 -2.60 12.22 -3.22
N MET A 152 -2.41 12.47 -4.51
CA MET A 152 -3.47 12.43 -5.51
C MET A 152 -3.64 10.98 -5.98
N LEU A 153 -4.87 10.55 -6.21
CA LEU A 153 -5.13 9.28 -6.89
C LEU A 153 -5.40 9.50 -8.36
N GLN A 154 -4.80 8.67 -9.21
CA GLN A 154 -5.17 8.49 -10.60
C GLN A 154 -5.84 7.13 -10.75
N ILE A 155 -7.11 7.12 -11.13
CA ILE A 155 -7.92 5.92 -11.28
C ILE A 155 -8.22 5.75 -12.77
N SER A 156 -7.86 4.62 -13.34
CA SER A 156 -8.05 4.37 -14.77
C SER A 156 -8.72 3.04 -15.09
N LEU A 157 -9.56 3.07 -16.11
CA LEU A 157 -10.24 1.91 -16.68
C LEU A 157 -9.97 1.88 -18.18
N THR A 158 -9.82 0.69 -18.74
CA THR A 158 -9.64 0.49 -20.18
C THR A 158 -10.76 -0.38 -20.73
N LEU A 159 -11.53 0.16 -21.68
CA LEU A 159 -12.61 -0.56 -22.34
C LEU A 159 -12.30 -0.78 -23.83
N ASN A 160 -12.55 -1.98 -24.33
CA ASN A 160 -12.38 -2.33 -25.74
C ASN A 160 -13.57 -1.82 -26.56
N THR A 161 -13.33 -0.95 -27.53
CA THR A 161 -14.37 -0.32 -28.34
C THR A 161 -15.06 -1.25 -29.34
N ASP A 162 -14.53 -2.45 -29.56
CA ASP A 162 -15.22 -3.51 -30.32
C ASP A 162 -16.37 -4.16 -29.51
N LYS A 163 -16.36 -3.96 -28.19
CA LYS A 163 -17.25 -4.65 -27.21
C LYS A 163 -18.01 -3.67 -26.31
N CYS A 164 -17.61 -2.41 -26.29
CA CYS A 164 -18.17 -1.37 -25.44
C CYS A 164 -18.45 -0.13 -26.29
N THR A 165 -19.70 0.30 -26.35
CA THR A 165 -20.16 1.53 -27.01
C THR A 165 -20.77 2.49 -26.00
N ASP A 166 -21.06 3.72 -26.44
CA ASP A 166 -21.75 4.73 -25.64
C ASP A 166 -21.13 4.97 -24.26
N ILE A 167 -19.79 4.96 -24.22
CA ILE A 167 -18.99 5.11 -23.01
C ILE A 167 -19.15 6.53 -22.47
N ILE A 168 -19.69 6.65 -21.25
CA ILE A 168 -19.90 7.90 -20.54
C ILE A 168 -19.26 7.81 -19.16
N SER A 169 -18.46 8.81 -18.81
CA SER A 169 -17.94 8.95 -17.45
C SER A 169 -17.75 10.43 -17.12
N PRO A 170 -18.65 11.04 -16.33
CA PRO A 170 -18.58 12.46 -16.00
C PRO A 170 -17.26 12.81 -15.28
N ASN A 171 -16.66 13.94 -15.63
CA ASN A 171 -15.39 14.45 -15.08
C ASN A 171 -14.15 13.58 -15.37
N ALA A 172 -14.28 12.53 -16.17
CA ALA A 172 -13.16 11.75 -16.65
C ALA A 172 -12.45 12.46 -17.83
N THR A 173 -11.15 12.22 -17.96
CA THR A 173 -10.48 12.34 -19.26
C THR A 173 -10.65 11.02 -20.01
N ILE A 174 -11.26 11.08 -21.19
CA ILE A 174 -11.45 9.89 -22.04
C ILE A 174 -10.59 10.04 -23.29
N ALA A 175 -9.63 9.12 -23.47
CA ALA A 175 -8.70 9.10 -24.59
C ALA A 175 -8.81 7.79 -25.38
N SER A 176 -8.55 7.85 -26.68
CA SER A 176 -8.47 6.65 -27.53
C SER A 176 -7.04 6.11 -27.54
N ALA A 177 -6.90 4.79 -27.41
CA ALA A 177 -5.63 4.06 -27.46
C ALA A 177 -5.81 2.81 -28.34
N GLY A 178 -5.59 2.96 -29.65
CA GLY A 178 -5.88 1.90 -30.63
C GLY A 178 -7.37 1.54 -30.62
N LYS A 179 -7.70 0.28 -30.35
CA LYS A 179 -9.07 -0.23 -30.20
C LYS A 179 -9.65 -0.08 -28.79
N ASN A 180 -9.00 0.70 -27.93
CA ASN A 180 -9.44 0.90 -26.56
C ASN A 180 -9.79 2.37 -26.30
N LYS A 181 -10.64 2.57 -25.30
CA LYS A 181 -10.85 3.83 -24.61
C LYS A 181 -10.23 3.73 -23.22
N VAL A 182 -9.33 4.65 -22.89
CA VAL A 182 -8.81 4.83 -21.53
C VAL A 182 -9.63 5.94 -20.87
N ILE A 183 -10.20 5.61 -19.72
CA ILE A 183 -11.03 6.51 -18.91
C ILE A 183 -10.24 6.79 -17.64
N ALA A 184 -9.79 8.03 -17.47
CA ALA A 184 -8.93 8.43 -16.37
C ALA A 184 -9.62 9.47 -15.48
N HIS A 185 -9.58 9.24 -14.17
CA HIS A 185 -10.05 10.15 -13.12
C HIS A 185 -8.89 10.56 -12.23
N SER A 186 -8.93 11.79 -11.75
CA SER A 186 -7.99 12.31 -10.75
C SER A 186 -8.75 12.70 -9.49
N VAL A 187 -8.36 12.13 -8.35
CA VAL A 187 -8.90 12.47 -7.03
C VAL A 187 -7.85 13.27 -6.28
N LEU A 188 -8.19 14.51 -5.92
CA LEU A 188 -7.27 15.40 -5.22
C LEU A 188 -6.96 14.91 -3.79
N PRO A 189 -5.79 15.26 -3.24
CA PRO A 189 -5.48 14.94 -1.86
C PRO A 189 -6.54 15.44 -0.87
N GLY A 190 -6.83 14.63 0.14
CA GLY A 190 -7.80 14.95 1.18
C GLY A 190 -9.27 14.88 0.74
N LYS A 191 -9.57 14.33 -0.45
CA LYS A 191 -10.94 14.24 -0.98
C LYS A 191 -11.39 12.80 -1.19
N ASP A 192 -12.63 12.55 -0.76
CA ASP A 192 -13.40 11.39 -1.18
C ASP A 192 -13.88 11.57 -2.62
N ALA A 193 -14.15 10.48 -3.32
CA ALA A 193 -14.67 10.49 -4.68
C ALA A 193 -15.72 9.40 -4.90
N ASN A 194 -16.70 9.71 -5.75
CA ASN A 194 -17.60 8.73 -6.34
C ASN A 194 -17.52 8.88 -7.85
N ILE A 195 -17.07 7.81 -8.52
CA ILE A 195 -16.84 7.76 -9.96
C ILE A 195 -17.88 6.83 -10.57
N SER A 196 -18.47 7.25 -11.69
CA SER A 196 -19.36 6.40 -12.47
C SER A 196 -18.86 6.28 -13.91
N VAL A 197 -18.85 5.05 -14.41
CA VAL A 197 -18.57 4.71 -15.80
C VAL A 197 -19.74 3.88 -16.32
N SER A 198 -20.37 4.32 -17.40
CA SER A 198 -21.41 3.54 -18.07
C SER A 198 -21.03 3.27 -19.53
N ALA A 199 -21.49 2.14 -20.05
CA ALA A 199 -21.32 1.75 -21.45
C ALA A 199 -22.38 0.73 -21.83
N ASP A 200 -22.74 0.69 -23.11
CA ASP A 200 -23.44 -0.45 -23.68
C ASP A 200 -22.40 -1.52 -24.02
N VAL A 201 -22.59 -2.74 -23.54
CA VAL A 201 -21.59 -3.81 -23.64
C VAL A 201 -22.13 -5.02 -24.37
N GLU A 202 -21.25 -5.70 -25.10
CA GLU A 202 -21.47 -7.00 -25.71
C GLU A 202 -20.27 -7.90 -25.39
N ASP A 203 -20.50 -9.12 -24.89
CA ASP A 203 -19.43 -10.06 -24.53
C ASP A 203 -18.36 -9.39 -23.64
N PHE A 204 -18.83 -8.81 -22.53
CA PHE A 204 -18.04 -7.90 -21.72
C PHE A 204 -16.78 -8.56 -21.15
N ALA A 205 -15.65 -7.88 -21.34
CA ALA A 205 -14.39 -8.15 -20.68
C ALA A 205 -13.61 -6.85 -20.53
N MET A 206 -12.91 -6.69 -19.41
CA MET A 206 -12.01 -5.57 -19.17
C MET A 206 -10.76 -6.02 -18.43
N SER A 207 -9.68 -5.25 -18.59
CA SER A 207 -8.50 -5.34 -17.73
C SER A 207 -8.83 -4.81 -16.33
N SER A 208 -7.95 -5.08 -15.37
CA SER A 208 -8.05 -4.54 -14.01
C SER A 208 -8.16 -3.02 -14.01
N ILE A 209 -8.87 -2.48 -13.02
CA ILE A 209 -8.86 -1.05 -12.71
C ILE A 209 -7.50 -0.73 -12.08
N GLU A 210 -6.82 0.28 -12.59
CA GLU A 210 -5.54 0.73 -12.06
C GLU A 210 -5.73 1.97 -11.19
N ILE A 211 -5.19 1.94 -9.97
CA ILE A 211 -5.23 3.07 -9.02
C ILE A 211 -3.79 3.39 -8.62
N ALA A 212 -3.29 4.55 -9.04
CA ALA A 212 -1.98 5.03 -8.67
C ALA A 212 -2.11 6.18 -7.67
N ALA A 213 -1.43 6.07 -6.52
CA ALA A 213 -1.29 7.16 -5.57
C ALA A 213 0.05 7.88 -5.81
N ILE A 214 -0.01 9.18 -6.10
CA ILE A 214 1.16 9.97 -6.47
C ILE A 214 1.26 11.16 -5.50
N PRO A 215 2.43 11.41 -4.88
CA PRO A 215 2.61 12.56 -4.01
C PRO A 215 2.42 13.84 -4.82
N LEU A 216 1.60 14.76 -4.31
CA LEU A 216 1.53 16.11 -4.85
C LEU A 216 2.72 16.89 -4.26
N ALA A 217 3.73 17.15 -5.09
CA ALA A 217 4.95 17.84 -4.69
C ALA A 217 4.70 19.24 -4.10
#